data_AF-A0A937DS49-F1
#
_entry.id   AF-A0A937DS49-F1
#
_cell.length_a   1.000
_cell.length_b   1.000
_cell.length_c   1.000
_cell.angle_alpha   90.00
_cell.angle_beta   90.00
_cell.angle_gamma   90.00
#
_symmetry.space_group_name_H-M   'P 1'
#
loop_
_entity.id
_entity.type
_entity.pdbx_description
1 polymer ?
#
loop_
_entity_poly.entity_id
_entity_poly.type
_entity_poly.pdbx_seq_one_letter_code
_entity_poly.pdbx_strand_id
1 'polypeptide(L)'
;MKEVLDRYPQVNERAEKAYRAAGLVLRKEPIRGGTDGSRLSFMGLPCANIFTGMQAIHSKHEWVSVHDMEKAVEVLVKLACNIE
;
A
#
# COMPACT_ATOMS: atom_id res chain seq x y z
N MET A 1 7.78 -9.67 6.26
CA MET A 1 6.45 -9.00 6.27
C MET A 1 5.30 -9.98 6.04
N LYS A 2 5.32 -10.81 4.97
CA LYS A 2 4.22 -11.75 4.66
C LYS A 2 3.79 -12.62 5.85
N GLU A 3 4.74 -13.27 6.53
CA GLU A 3 4.47 -14.11 7.71
C GLU A 3 3.75 -13.36 8.85
N VAL A 4 4.04 -12.06 9.00
CA VAL A 4 3.31 -11.22 9.94
C VAL A 4 1.90 -10.99 9.42
N LEU A 5 1.74 -10.51 8.19
CA LEU A 5 0.44 -10.19 7.59
C LEU A 5 -0.51 -11.38 7.45
N ASP A 6 0.01 -12.59 7.28
CA ASP A 6 -0.80 -13.82 7.27
C ASP A 6 -1.55 -14.01 8.60
N ARG A 7 -1.05 -13.45 9.71
CA ARG A 7 -1.71 -13.44 11.03
C ARG A 7 -2.69 -12.27 11.22
N TYR A 8 -2.70 -11.30 10.30
CA TYR A 8 -3.55 -10.10 10.35
C TYR A 8 -4.25 -9.87 8.99
N PRO A 9 -5.11 -10.80 8.53
CA PRO A 9 -5.76 -10.72 7.22
C PRO A 9 -6.58 -9.43 7.02
N GLN A 10 -7.13 -8.87 8.09
CA GLN A 10 -7.88 -7.62 8.07
C GLN A 10 -7.07 -6.42 7.54
N VAL A 11 -5.74 -6.46 7.64
CA VAL A 11 -4.87 -5.40 7.10
C VAL A 11 -4.94 -5.38 5.58
N ASN A 12 -4.83 -6.57 4.95
CA ASN A 12 -4.92 -6.71 3.50
C ASN A 12 -6.34 -6.49 2.99
N GLU A 13 -7.35 -6.94 3.73
CA GLU A 13 -8.76 -6.72 3.38
C GLU A 13 -9.13 -5.23 3.39
N ARG A 14 -8.67 -4.47 4.39
CA ARG A 14 -8.86 -3.02 4.43
C ARG A 14 -8.16 -2.31 3.29
N ALA A 15 -6.93 -2.71 2.96
CA ALA A 15 -6.24 -2.20 1.79
C ALA A 15 -7.05 -2.48 0.51
N GLU A 16 -7.51 -3.72 0.31
CA GLU A 16 -8.32 -4.07 -0.85
C GLU A 16 -9.61 -3.25 -0.97
N LYS A 17 -10.32 -3.03 0.14
CA LYS A 17 -11.50 -2.16 0.17
C LYS A 17 -11.13 -0.73 -0.24
N ALA A 18 -10.02 -0.19 0.27
CA ALA A 18 -9.58 1.16 -0.07
C ALA A 18 -9.24 1.32 -1.56
N TYR A 19 -8.55 0.33 -2.17
CA TYR A 19 -8.31 0.32 -3.62
C TYR A 19 -9.62 0.33 -4.42
N ARG A 20 -10.58 -0.55 -4.07
CA ARG A 20 -11.89 -0.62 -4.75
C ARG A 20 -12.66 0.68 -4.62
N ALA A 21 -12.68 1.25 -3.42
CA ALA A 21 -13.35 2.51 -3.15
C ALA A 21 -12.69 3.69 -3.91
N ALA A 22 -11.39 3.62 -4.22
CA ALA A 22 -10.69 4.58 -5.09
C ALA A 22 -10.88 4.32 -6.60
N GLY A 23 -11.74 3.35 -6.96
CA GLY A 23 -11.98 2.94 -8.34
C GLY A 23 -10.82 2.17 -8.99
N LEU A 24 -9.91 1.61 -8.18
CA LEU A 24 -8.74 0.87 -8.67
C LEU A 24 -8.95 -0.63 -8.56
N VAL A 25 -8.49 -1.36 -9.58
CA VAL A 25 -8.41 -2.82 -9.55
C VAL A 25 -7.13 -3.23 -8.82
N LEU A 26 -7.26 -3.86 -7.66
CA LEU A 26 -6.12 -4.36 -6.91
C LEU A 26 -5.43 -5.51 -7.66
N ARG A 27 -4.12 -5.36 -7.91
CA ARG A 27 -3.26 -6.46 -8.36
C ARG A 27 -2.54 -7.06 -7.15
N LYS A 28 -2.83 -8.32 -6.84
CA LYS A 28 -2.17 -9.06 -5.76
C LYS A 28 -1.01 -9.86 -6.35
N GLU A 29 0.19 -9.33 -6.21
CA GLU A 29 1.41 -10.02 -6.63
C GLU A 29 2.46 -10.00 -5.51
N PRO A 30 3.36 -11.00 -5.44
CA PRO A 30 4.46 -10.97 -4.50
C PRO A 30 5.39 -9.80 -4.80
N ILE A 31 5.40 -8.81 -3.91
CA ILE A 31 6.33 -7.69 -3.96
C ILE A 31 7.19 -7.64 -2.70
N ARG A 32 8.40 -7.10 -2.82
CA ARG A 32 9.18 -6.70 -1.65
C ARG A 32 8.53 -5.44 -1.06
N GLY A 33 7.99 -5.56 0.15
CA GLY A 33 7.55 -4.39 0.93
C GLY A 33 8.72 -3.48 1.32
N GLY A 34 8.42 -2.23 1.64
CA GLY A 34 9.42 -1.28 2.14
C GLY A 34 10.12 -1.77 3.42
N THR A 35 11.38 -1.37 3.60
CA THR A 35 12.20 -1.78 4.76
C THR A 35 11.52 -1.40 6.08
N ASP A 36 11.02 -0.18 6.20
CA ASP A 36 10.39 0.32 7.43
C ASP A 36 9.09 -0.42 7.73
N GLY A 37 8.19 -0.54 6.76
CA GLY A 37 6.92 -1.26 6.93
C GLY A 37 7.13 -2.74 7.28
N SER A 38 8.13 -3.39 6.67
CA SER A 38 8.49 -4.76 7.04
C SER A 38 9.05 -4.84 8.45
N ARG A 39 9.95 -3.92 8.84
CA ARG A 39 10.54 -3.88 10.18
C ARG A 39 9.49 -3.60 11.26
N LEU A 40 8.65 -2.59 11.07
CA LEU A 40 7.53 -2.26 11.96
C LEU A 40 6.57 -3.44 12.12
N SER A 41 6.26 -4.15 11.03
CA SER A 41 5.44 -5.37 11.07
C SER A 41 6.05 -6.43 11.99
N PHE A 42 7.35 -6.69 11.88
CA PHE A 42 8.03 -7.63 12.79
C PHE A 42 8.15 -7.12 14.24
N MET A 43 8.06 -5.80 14.45
CA MET A 43 8.00 -5.18 15.78
C MET A 43 6.59 -5.16 16.38
N GLY A 44 5.60 -5.75 15.72
CA GLY A 44 4.23 -5.85 16.24
C GLY A 44 3.27 -4.77 15.73
N LEU A 45 3.68 -3.98 14.73
CA LEU A 45 2.81 -3.02 14.04
C LEU A 45 2.61 -3.46 12.57
N PRO A 46 1.62 -4.33 12.28
CA PRO A 46 1.36 -4.79 10.91
C PRO A 46 1.05 -3.63 9.98
N CYS A 47 1.84 -3.46 8.93
CA CYS A 47 1.66 -2.39 7.96
C CYS A 47 0.94 -2.90 6.71
N ALA A 48 -0.06 -2.17 6.22
CA ALA A 48 -0.60 -2.44 4.89
C ALA A 48 0.45 -2.07 3.82
N ASN A 49 0.56 -2.87 2.77
CA ASN A 49 1.42 -2.56 1.64
C ASN A 49 0.57 -1.96 0.52
N ILE A 50 0.77 -0.67 0.24
CA ILE A 50 0.07 0.07 -0.81
C ILE A 50 1.09 0.79 -1.70
N PHE A 51 0.67 1.16 -2.91
CA PHE A 51 1.51 1.87 -3.85
C PHE A 51 1.70 3.35 -3.49
N THR A 52 2.76 3.96 -4.02
CA THR A 52 3.03 5.41 -3.94
C THR A 52 2.91 6.12 -5.29
N GLY A 53 2.75 5.35 -6.39
CA GLY A 53 2.69 5.87 -7.75
C GLY A 53 4.05 6.03 -8.44
N MET A 54 5.16 5.87 -7.71
CA MET A 54 6.51 6.15 -8.19
C MET A 54 6.95 5.24 -9.34
N GLN A 55 7.71 5.83 -10.27
CA GLN A 55 8.32 5.16 -11.41
C GLN A 55 9.84 5.29 -11.34
N ALA A 56 10.56 4.27 -11.79
CA ALA A 56 12.03 4.21 -11.77
C ALA A 56 12.63 4.49 -10.38
N ILE A 57 12.07 3.83 -9.34
CA ILE A 57 12.46 4.02 -7.93
C ILE A 57 13.98 3.81 -7.75
N HIS A 58 14.64 4.78 -7.10
CA HIS A 58 16.10 4.89 -6.91
C HIS A 58 16.93 5.17 -8.18
N SER A 59 16.30 5.52 -9.29
CA SER A 59 16.99 5.95 -10.51
C SER A 59 17.26 7.46 -10.51
N LYS A 60 18.24 7.90 -11.32
CA LYS A 60 18.40 9.33 -11.68
C LYS A 60 17.20 9.88 -12.45
N HIS A 61 16.38 9.00 -13.02
CA HIS A 61 15.16 9.31 -13.75
C HIS A 61 13.91 8.95 -12.93
N GLU A 62 13.97 8.93 -11.60
CA GLU A 62 12.79 8.72 -10.77
C GLU A 62 11.76 9.83 -11.02
N TRP A 63 10.49 9.43 -11.18
CA TRP A 63 9.39 10.36 -11.40
C TRP A 63 8.06 9.78 -10.91
N VAL A 64 7.06 10.65 -10.78
CA VAL A 64 5.68 10.26 -10.48
C VAL A 64 4.74 11.26 -11.14
N SER A 65 3.64 10.79 -11.73
CA SER A 65 2.62 11.70 -12.30
C SER A 65 1.75 12.30 -11.19
N VAL A 66 1.19 13.49 -11.43
CA VAL A 66 0.20 14.10 -10.52
C VAL A 66 -0.99 13.15 -10.33
N HIS A 67 -1.43 12.49 -11.39
CA HIS A 67 -2.54 11.53 -11.35
C HIS A 67 -2.25 10.34 -10.41
N ASP A 68 -1.05 9.79 -10.46
CA ASP A 68 -0.67 8.67 -9.58
C ASP A 68 -0.54 9.14 -8.13
N MET A 69 -0.04 10.36 -7.89
CA MET A 69 -0.01 10.96 -6.55
C MET A 69 -1.42 11.12 -5.98
N GLU A 70 -2.35 11.66 -6.76
CA GLU A 70 -3.76 11.83 -6.37
C GLU A 70 -4.39 10.48 -6.01
N LYS A 71 -4.16 9.44 -6.84
CA LYS A 71 -4.68 8.10 -6.57
C LYS A 71 -4.05 7.43 -5.35
N ALA A 72 -2.75 7.62 -5.11
CA ALA A 72 -2.10 7.13 -3.90
C ALA A 72 -2.69 7.78 -2.65
N VAL A 73 -2.93 9.10 -2.68
CA VAL A 73 -3.58 9.84 -1.59
C VAL A 73 -5.02 9.36 -1.38
N GLU A 74 -5.79 9.19 -2.46
CA GLU A 74 -7.18 8.71 -2.37
C GLU A 74 -7.27 7.34 -1.69
N VAL A 75 -6.40 6.38 -2.06
CA VAL A 75 -6.32 5.06 -1.41
C VAL A 75 -5.90 5.18 0.05
N LEU A 76 -4.90 6.02 0.36
CA LEU A 76 -4.43 6.22 1.73
C LEU A 76 -5.53 6.78 2.64
N VAL A 77 -6.28 7.79 2.19
CA VAL A 77 -7.37 8.39 2.95
C VAL A 77 -8.50 7.38 3.18
N LYS A 78 -8.92 6.65 2.13
CA LYS A 78 -9.94 5.60 2.25
C LYS A 78 -9.52 4.50 3.23
N LEU A 79 -8.23 4.12 3.22
CA LEU A 79 -7.66 3.15 4.16
C LEU A 79 -7.65 3.66 5.61
N ALA A 80 -7.22 4.90 5.83
CA ALA A 80 -7.09 5.48 7.17
C ALA A 80 -8.44 5.79 7.82
N CYS A 81 -9.40 6.26 7.03
CA CYS A 81 -10.68 6.74 7.54
C CYS A 81 -11.82 5.70 7.46
N ASN A 82 -11.58 4.52 6.89
CA ASN A 82 -12.61 3.49 6.62
C ASN A 82 -13.82 4.03 5.82
N ILE A 83 -13.57 4.96 4.90
CA ILE A 83 -14.63 5.56 4.07
C ILE A 83 -14.94 4.59 2.94
N GLU A 84 -16.17 4.06 2.93
CA GLU A 84 -16.72 3.23 1.85
C GLU A 84 -16.86 4.03 0.53
#